data_AF-A0A1G8HCV5-F1
#
_entry.id   AF-A0A1G8HCV5-F1
#
_cell.length_a   1.000
_cell.length_b   1.000
_cell.length_c   1.000
_cell.angle_alpha   90.00
_cell.angle_beta   90.00
_cell.angle_gamma   90.00
#
_symmetry.space_group_name_H-M   'P 1'
#
loop_
_entity.id
_entity.type
_entity.pdbx_description
1 polymer ?
#
loop_
_entity_poly.entity_id
_entity_poly.type
_entity_poly.pdbx_seq_one_letter_code
_entity_poly.pdbx_strand_id
1 'polypeptide(L)'
;MEKNHCKIHLQSRQKMGADDETTNQEYIGEIAERNDRRYLSYQRCSEDGDISCLISFDRRSLSMTQKGALNSKLELFPGKKTENIYSTPMGDLNLPIFTRNYQMMEMGNKIKLVLDYDIITGGDPIKTSMEIEIEF
;
A
#
# COMPACT_ATOMS: atom_id res chain seq x y z
N MET A 1 11.16 5.55 19.99
CA MET A 1 10.05 4.79 19.37
C MET A 1 10.59 3.38 19.22
N GLU A 2 10.07 2.45 19.99
CA GLU A 2 10.50 1.05 19.92
C GLU A 2 10.03 0.46 18.59
N LYS A 3 10.91 -0.29 17.93
CA LYS A 3 10.65 -0.92 16.64
C LYS A 3 10.66 -2.42 16.82
N ASN A 4 9.61 -3.08 16.34
CA ASN A 4 9.48 -4.54 16.40
C ASN A 4 9.62 -5.12 15.01
N HIS A 5 10.39 -6.20 14.89
CA HIS A 5 10.45 -6.97 13.65
C HIS A 5 9.08 -7.60 13.38
N CYS A 6 8.71 -7.67 12.11
CA CYS A 6 7.45 -8.26 11.69
C CYS A 6 7.58 -8.96 10.33
N LYS A 7 6.69 -9.91 10.11
CA LYS A 7 6.44 -10.50 8.78
C LYS A 7 5.28 -9.77 8.14
N ILE A 8 5.38 -9.54 6.84
CA ILE A 8 4.40 -8.82 6.05
C ILE A 8 3.97 -9.73 4.91
N HIS A 9 2.69 -10.04 4.83
CA HIS A 9 2.08 -10.70 3.67
C HIS A 9 1.19 -9.68 2.97
N LEU A 10 1.50 -9.37 1.71
CA LEU A 10 0.75 -8.46 0.87
C LEU A 10 0.12 -9.25 -0.27
N GLN A 11 -1.20 -9.26 -0.32
CA GLN A 11 -1.96 -9.81 -1.43
C GLN A 11 -2.67 -8.66 -2.13
N SER A 12 -2.61 -8.63 -3.46
CA SER A 12 -3.33 -7.66 -4.28
C SER A 12 -4.00 -8.38 -5.44
N ARG A 13 -5.26 -8.06 -5.70
CA ARG A 13 -5.99 -8.48 -6.89
C ARG A 13 -6.42 -7.25 -7.68
N GLN A 14 -6.05 -7.20 -8.96
CA GLN A 14 -6.37 -6.12 -9.87
C GLN A 14 -7.23 -6.64 -11.01
N LYS A 15 -8.33 -5.94 -11.28
CA LYS A 15 -9.25 -6.27 -12.36
C LYS A 15 -9.44 -5.08 -13.30
N MET A 16 -9.24 -5.31 -14.59
CA MET A 16 -9.45 -4.34 -15.67
C MET A 16 -10.18 -5.01 -16.83
N GLY A 17 -11.47 -4.73 -17.00
CA GLY A 17 -12.29 -5.42 -18.00
C GLY A 17 -12.33 -6.94 -17.76
N ALA A 18 -11.81 -7.71 -18.72
CA ALA A 18 -11.69 -9.17 -18.64
C ALA A 18 -10.41 -9.64 -17.93
N ASP A 19 -9.41 -8.76 -17.77
CA ASP A 19 -8.14 -9.09 -17.13
C ASP A 19 -8.30 -9.09 -15.61
N ASP A 20 -7.71 -10.10 -14.98
CA ASP A 20 -7.79 -10.35 -13.54
C ASP A 20 -6.47 -10.96 -13.07
N GLU A 21 -5.68 -10.14 -12.36
CA GLU A 21 -4.36 -10.52 -11.89
C GLU A 21 -4.33 -10.53 -10.36
N THR A 22 -3.68 -11.54 -9.78
CA THR A 22 -3.43 -11.62 -8.35
C THR A 22 -1.95 -11.77 -8.08
N THR A 23 -1.43 -10.92 -7.20
CA THR A 23 -0.03 -10.94 -6.74
C THR A 23 0.01 -11.22 -5.25
N ASN A 24 0.96 -12.05 -4.82
CA ASN A 24 1.26 -12.32 -3.42
C ASN A 24 2.74 -12.03 -3.17
N GLN A 25 3.04 -11.28 -2.11
CA GLN A 25 4.39 -10.87 -1.77
C GLN A 25 4.61 -11.00 -0.27
N GLU A 26 5.81 -11.42 0.12
CA GLU A 26 6.21 -11.54 1.51
C GLU A 26 7.45 -10.69 1.78
N TYR A 27 7.46 -10.01 2.92
CA TYR A 27 8.56 -9.16 3.34
C TYR A 27 8.84 -9.32 4.82
N ILE A 28 10.07 -9.02 5.21
CA ILE A 28 10.44 -8.75 6.60
C ILE A 28 10.58 -7.25 6.75
N GLY A 29 10.02 -6.71 7.83
CA GLY A 29 10.05 -5.29 8.10
C GLY A 29 10.07 -4.96 9.58
N GLU A 30 9.95 -3.68 9.86
CA GLU A 30 9.85 -3.14 11.21
C GLU A 30 8.52 -2.40 11.34
N ILE A 31 7.80 -2.63 12.45
CA ILE A 31 6.67 -1.80 12.83
C ILE A 31 7.03 -0.94 14.03
N ALA A 32 6.43 0.24 14.10
CA ALA A 32 6.47 1.06 15.30
C ALA A 32 5.18 1.89 15.41
N GLU A 33 4.86 2.34 16.63
CA GLU A 33 3.63 3.08 16.93
C GLU A 33 3.93 4.43 17.58
N ARG A 34 3.21 5.48 17.17
CA ARG A 34 3.25 6.82 17.77
C ARG A 34 1.93 7.54 17.53
N ASN A 35 1.32 8.03 18.61
CA ASN A 35 0.06 8.81 18.58
C ASN A 35 -1.07 8.09 17.81
N ASP A 36 -1.36 6.84 18.15
CA ASP A 36 -2.36 5.96 17.50
C ASP A 36 -2.13 5.69 16.01
N ARG A 37 -0.98 6.09 15.48
CA ARG A 37 -0.55 5.83 14.11
C ARG A 37 0.57 4.81 14.12
N ARG A 38 0.46 3.81 13.25
CA ARG A 38 1.46 2.77 13.04
C ARG A 38 2.26 3.05 11.79
N TYR A 39 3.53 2.69 11.84
CA TYR A 39 4.53 2.91 10.81
C TYR A 39 5.18 1.57 10.51
N LEU A 40 4.91 1.01 9.33
CA LEU A 40 5.48 -0.22 8.83
C LEU A 40 6.51 0.12 7.76
N SER A 41 7.77 -0.25 7.98
CA SER A 41 8.85 -0.06 7.02
C SER A 41 9.42 -1.39 6.55
N TYR A 42 9.63 -1.51 5.24
CA TYR A 42 10.25 -2.67 4.60
C TYR A 42 10.93 -2.26 3.29
N GLN A 43 11.72 -3.17 2.71
CA GLN A 43 12.36 -2.97 1.41
C GLN A 43 11.82 -3.93 0.37
N ARG A 44 11.73 -3.48 -0.88
CA ARG A 44 11.52 -4.33 -2.06
C ARG A 44 12.68 -4.12 -3.03
N CYS A 45 13.07 -5.18 -3.72
CA CYS A 45 14.01 -5.09 -4.83
C CYS A 45 13.23 -5.12 -6.14
N SER A 46 13.64 -4.29 -7.10
CA SER A 46 13.17 -4.31 -8.48
C SER A 46 14.37 -4.42 -9.42
N GLU A 47 14.14 -4.68 -10.70
CA GLU A 47 15.22 -4.70 -11.71
C GLU A 47 15.95 -3.36 -11.78
N ASP A 48 15.23 -2.25 -11.56
CA ASP A 48 15.75 -0.88 -11.57
C ASP A 48 16.43 -0.47 -10.25
N GLY A 49 16.45 -1.35 -9.24
CA GLY A 49 17.09 -1.15 -7.95
C GLY A 49 16.15 -1.26 -6.74
N ASP A 50 16.70 -0.90 -5.57
CA ASP A 50 15.99 -1.01 -4.30
C ASP A 50 14.96 0.11 -4.10
N ILE A 51 13.85 -0.25 -3.46
CA ILE A 51 12.77 0.68 -3.10
C ILE A 51 12.46 0.50 -1.62
N SER A 52 12.66 1.57 -0.86
CA SER A 52 12.24 1.65 0.54
C SER A 52 10.76 1.99 0.62
N CYS A 53 9.99 1.17 1.32
CA CYS A 53 8.55 1.34 1.51
C CYS A 53 8.25 1.72 2.96
N LEU A 54 7.47 2.78 3.16
CA LEU A 54 6.93 3.19 4.45
C LEU A 54 5.42 3.29 4.36
N ILE A 55 4.72 2.46 5.12
CA ILE A 55 3.26 2.51 5.26
C ILE A 55 2.93 3.11 6.61
N SER A 56 2.20 4.23 6.62
CA SER A 56 1.70 4.89 7.81
C SER A 56 0.18 4.79 7.85
N PHE A 57 -0.38 4.19 8.89
CA PHE A 57 -1.81 3.89 8.95
C PHE A 57 -2.38 3.97 10.36
N ASP A 58 -3.69 4.17 10.43
CA ASP A 58 -4.51 4.16 11.63
C ASP A 58 -5.90 3.59 11.27
N ARG A 59 -6.85 3.54 12.19
CA ARG A 59 -8.19 2.98 11.92
C ARG A 59 -9.00 3.69 10.82
N ARG A 60 -8.54 4.84 10.31
CA ARG A 60 -9.28 5.68 9.36
C ARG A 60 -8.64 5.70 7.97
N SER A 61 -7.33 5.56 7.86
CA SER A 61 -6.61 5.81 6.62
C SER A 61 -5.25 5.12 6.55
N LEU A 62 -4.74 5.00 5.33
CA LEU A 62 -3.39 4.54 5.05
C LEU A 62 -2.69 5.50 4.08
N SER A 63 -1.41 5.74 4.31
CA SER A 63 -0.51 6.33 3.32
C SER A 63 0.69 5.43 3.14
N MET A 64 1.10 5.20 1.89
CA MET A 64 2.32 4.50 1.55
C MET A 64 3.25 5.44 0.80
N THR A 65 4.50 5.53 1.23
CA THR A 65 5.56 6.24 0.51
C THR A 65 6.59 5.23 0.02
N GLN A 66 6.97 5.36 -1.24
CA GLN A 66 8.03 4.57 -1.86
C GLN A 66 9.15 5.51 -2.27
N LYS A 67 10.41 5.12 -2.01
CA LYS A 67 11.60 5.90 -2.37
C LYS A 67 12.71 5.01 -2.91
N GLY A 68 13.42 5.48 -3.94
CA GLY A 68 14.50 4.74 -4.58
C GLY A 68 14.28 4.65 -6.09
N ALA A 69 14.34 3.44 -6.64
CA ALA A 69 14.07 3.17 -8.06
C ALA A 69 12.67 3.62 -8.51
N LEU A 70 11.71 3.65 -7.58
CA LEU A 70 10.40 4.25 -7.72
C LEU A 70 10.16 5.24 -6.58
N ASN A 71 9.72 6.45 -6.91
CA ASN A 71 9.26 7.42 -5.93
C ASN A 71 7.76 7.62 -6.08
N SER A 72 7.01 7.39 -5.00
CA SER A 72 5.56 7.58 -5.02
C SER A 72 5.03 7.90 -3.63
N LYS A 73 3.85 8.54 -3.60
CA LYS A 73 3.04 8.68 -2.39
C LYS A 73 1.62 8.28 -2.73
N LEU A 74 1.17 7.20 -2.11
CA LEU A 74 -0.18 6.70 -2.16
C LEU A 74 -0.93 7.16 -0.91
N GLU A 75 -2.11 7.75 -1.06
CA GLU A 75 -3.01 8.11 0.04
C GLU A 75 -4.39 7.47 -0.14
N LEU A 76 -4.78 6.63 0.81
CA LEU A 76 -6.03 5.88 0.80
C LEU A 76 -6.91 6.33 1.97
N PHE A 77 -8.05 6.92 1.62
CA PHE A 77 -9.05 7.42 2.56
C PHE A 77 -10.44 7.11 1.99
N PRO A 78 -11.25 6.26 2.65
CA PRO A 78 -12.55 5.86 2.14
C PRO A 78 -13.45 7.03 1.73
N GLY A 79 -14.03 6.92 0.54
CA GLY A 79 -14.92 7.94 -0.04
C GLY A 79 -14.18 9.16 -0.60
N LYS A 80 -12.85 9.18 -0.63
CA LYS A 80 -12.07 10.27 -1.22
C LYS A 80 -11.30 9.83 -2.47
N LYS A 81 -11.19 10.79 -3.39
CA LYS A 81 -10.27 10.74 -4.52
C LYS A 81 -8.95 11.44 -4.11
N THR A 82 -7.82 10.80 -4.37
CA THR A 82 -6.47 11.36 -4.18
C THR A 82 -5.73 11.34 -5.51
N GLU A 83 -4.84 12.30 -5.73
CA GLU A 83 -3.93 12.33 -6.87
C GLU A 83 -2.60 11.73 -6.40
N ASN A 84 -2.08 10.72 -7.11
CA ASN A 84 -0.86 10.02 -6.70
C ASN A 84 0.11 10.05 -7.88
N ILE A 85 1.30 10.61 -7.65
CA ILE A 85 2.35 10.71 -8.67
C ILE A 85 3.33 9.56 -8.47
N TYR A 86 3.50 8.77 -9.53
CA TYR A 86 4.53 7.74 -9.64
C TYR A 86 5.67 8.29 -10.48
N SER A 87 6.78 8.59 -9.84
CA SER A 87 7.98 9.14 -10.46
C SER A 87 9.02 8.05 -10.67
N THR A 88 9.33 7.80 -11.93
CA THR A 88 10.39 6.88 -12.37
C THR A 88 11.46 7.68 -13.13
N PRO A 89 12.67 7.14 -13.37
CA PRO A 89 13.68 7.81 -14.18
C PRO A 89 13.20 8.19 -15.60
N MET A 90 12.20 7.49 -16.12
CA MET A 90 11.63 7.73 -17.45
C MET A 90 10.54 8.81 -17.47
N GLY A 91 10.11 9.27 -16.29
CA GLY A 91 9.11 10.33 -16.14
C GLY A 91 8.09 10.06 -15.04
N ASP A 92 7.19 11.03 -14.90
CA ASP A 92 6.11 11.03 -13.93
C ASP A 92 4.80 10.52 -14.54
N LEU A 93 4.12 9.64 -13.81
CA LEU A 93 2.78 9.16 -14.14
C LEU A 93 1.81 9.61 -13.03
N ASN A 94 0.79 10.39 -13.40
CA ASN A 94 -0.27 10.76 -12.46
C ASN A 94 -1.37 9.70 -12.46
N LEU A 95 -1.65 9.13 -11.29
CA LEU A 95 -2.62 8.08 -11.05
C LEU A 95 -3.64 8.54 -10.00
N PRO A 96 -4.78 9.07 -10.43
CA PRO A 96 -5.85 9.40 -9.52
C PRO A 96 -6.47 8.12 -8.96
N ILE A 97 -6.69 8.08 -7.65
CA ILE A 97 -7.21 6.90 -6.95
C ILE A 97 -8.45 7.27 -6.16
N PHE A 98 -9.51 6.48 -6.29
CA PHE A 98 -10.69 6.58 -5.43
C PHE A 98 -10.73 5.40 -4.46
N THR A 99 -10.66 5.67 -3.16
CA THR A 99 -10.73 4.60 -2.14
C THR A 99 -12.19 4.28 -1.82
N ARG A 100 -12.62 3.05 -2.08
CA ARG A 100 -13.97 2.58 -1.74
C ARG A 100 -14.07 2.10 -0.30
N ASN A 101 -13.06 1.38 0.16
CA ASN A 101 -13.07 0.73 1.46
C ASN A 101 -11.68 0.72 2.08
N TYR A 102 -11.64 0.85 3.40
CA TYR A 102 -10.46 0.68 4.23
C TYR A 102 -10.93 0.13 5.57
N GLN A 103 -10.36 -1.00 5.98
CA GLN A 103 -10.62 -1.61 7.27
C GLN A 103 -9.33 -2.08 7.90
N MET A 104 -9.26 -1.93 9.22
CA MET A 104 -8.14 -2.33 10.03
C MET A 104 -8.64 -3.20 11.18
N MET A 105 -8.13 -4.42 11.23
CA MET A 105 -8.45 -5.42 12.25
C MET A 105 -7.20 -5.76 13.04
N GLU A 106 -7.32 -5.77 14.36
CA GLU A 106 -6.25 -6.16 15.28
C GLU A 106 -6.65 -7.48 15.94
N MET A 107 -5.75 -8.46 15.89
CA MET A 107 -6.00 -9.84 16.30
C MET A 107 -4.78 -10.35 17.07
N GLY A 108 -4.64 -9.94 18.34
CA GLY A 108 -3.52 -10.34 19.19
C GLY A 108 -2.17 -9.89 18.61
N ASN A 109 -1.40 -10.82 18.06
CA ASN A 109 -0.09 -10.57 17.45
C ASN A 109 -0.15 -10.27 15.94
N LYS A 110 -1.35 -9.99 15.40
CA LYS A 110 -1.56 -9.72 13.97
C LYS A 110 -2.36 -8.46 13.73
N ILE A 111 -1.99 -7.70 12.71
CA ILE A 111 -2.80 -6.63 12.14
C ILE A 111 -3.16 -7.02 10.71
N LYS A 112 -4.44 -6.87 10.35
CA LYS A 112 -4.91 -7.03 8.98
C LYS A 112 -5.50 -5.73 8.47
N LEU A 113 -5.03 -5.28 7.31
CA LEU A 113 -5.59 -4.17 6.55
C LEU A 113 -6.29 -4.72 5.32
N VAL A 114 -7.52 -4.29 5.08
CA VAL A 114 -8.30 -4.63 3.89
C VAL A 114 -8.64 -3.33 3.17
N LEU A 115 -8.23 -3.21 1.92
CA LEU A 115 -8.37 -2.00 1.12
C LEU A 115 -9.03 -2.33 -0.21
N ASP A 116 -10.00 -1.53 -0.62
CA ASP A 116 -10.55 -1.58 -1.97
C ASP A 116 -10.48 -0.18 -2.58
N TYR A 117 -9.84 -0.07 -3.73
CA TYR A 117 -9.69 1.21 -4.42
C TYR A 117 -9.73 1.06 -5.94
N ASP A 118 -10.02 2.16 -6.61
CA ASP A 118 -10.04 2.29 -8.06
C ASP A 118 -8.89 3.17 -8.50
N ILE A 119 -8.04 2.64 -9.38
CA ILE A 119 -7.11 3.47 -10.15
C ILE A 119 -7.89 4.00 -11.35
N ILE A 120 -8.06 5.32 -11.38
CA ILE A 120 -8.83 6.00 -12.42
C ILE A 120 -7.92 6.15 -13.63
N THR A 121 -8.25 5.41 -14.69
CA THR A 121 -7.60 5.52 -15.99
C THR A 121 -8.43 6.45 -16.89
N GLY A 122 -7.96 6.71 -18.11
CA GLY A 122 -8.76 7.38 -19.14
C GLY A 122 -9.92 6.53 -19.68
N GLY A 123 -10.01 5.26 -19.30
CA GLY A 123 -11.05 4.30 -19.71
C GLY A 123 -11.68 3.62 -18.50
N ASP A 124 -11.83 2.29 -18.56
CA ASP A 124 -12.34 1.52 -17.43
C ASP A 124 -11.35 1.58 -16.25
N PRO A 125 -11.84 1.85 -15.02
CA PRO A 125 -10.98 1.90 -13.84
C PRO A 125 -10.42 0.51 -13.53
N ILE A 126 -9.18 0.49 -13.06
CA ILE A 126 -8.58 -0.74 -12.53
C ILE A 126 -9.07 -0.90 -11.10
N LYS A 127 -9.90 -1.91 -10.87
CA LYS A 127 -10.40 -2.22 -9.53
C LYS A 127 -9.35 -3.02 -8.79
N THR A 128 -8.89 -2.50 -7.66
CA THR A 128 -7.92 -3.18 -6.81
C THR A 128 -8.55 -3.53 -5.47
N SER A 129 -8.35 -4.77 -5.04
CA SER A 129 -8.54 -5.24 -3.67
C SER A 129 -7.17 -5.65 -3.12
N MET A 130 -6.80 -5.12 -1.97
CA MET A 130 -5.50 -5.34 -1.35
C MET A 130 -5.68 -5.73 0.11
N GLU A 131 -4.97 -6.77 0.51
CA GLU A 131 -4.86 -7.19 1.90
C GLU A 131 -3.40 -7.10 2.34
N ILE A 132 -3.18 -6.51 3.51
CA ILE A 132 -1.85 -6.45 4.14
C ILE A 132 -1.99 -7.07 5.53
N GLU A 133 -1.29 -8.17 5.73
CA GLU A 133 -1.20 -8.86 7.01
C GLU A 133 0.17 -8.64 7.62
N ILE A 134 0.20 -8.22 8.88
CA ILE A 134 1.41 -7.90 9.63
C ILE A 134 1.43 -8.76 10.88
N GLU A 135 2.47 -9.57 11.06
CA GLU A 135 2.60 -10.52 12.17
C GLU A 135 3.87 -10.23 12.99
N PHE A 136 3.72 -10.21 14.32
CA PHE A 136 4.78 -9.95 15.31
C PHE A 136 5.17 -11.22 16.07
#